data_AF-A0A960BDM0-F1
#
_entry.id   AF-A0A960BDM0-F1
#
_cell.length_a   1.000
_cell.length_b   1.000
_cell.length_c   1.000
_cell.angle_alpha   90.00
_cell.angle_beta   90.00
_cell.angle_gamma   90.00
#
_symmetry.space_group_name_H-M   'P 1'
#
loop_
_entity.id
_entity.type
_entity.pdbx_description
1 polymer ?
#
loop_
_entity_poly.entity_id
_entity_poly.type
_entity_poly.pdbx_seq_one_letter_code
_entity_poly.pdbx_strand_id
1 'polypeptide(L)'
;DPKTAAVIERCHQAAIKDALDFIEQKALFTREGTNGVRQVNVRGLVATAFTHRDSRAGDPDLHTHVAVANKVQTLDGKWLAVDGRLMFKAKVSASETYNTALERHLVEALGVRFDERPNEDARKRPIREIVGVDAQLNTRFSKRRASVEERRKELAAAFQSTHGRPPTPVETIQ
;
A
#
# COMPACT_ATOMS: atom_id res chain seq x y z
N ASP A 1 3.77 -22.36 -12.35
CA ASP A 1 4.84 -23.21 -11.80
C ASP A 1 5.03 -22.89 -10.32
N PRO A 2 5.02 -23.88 -9.41
CA PRO A 2 5.18 -23.66 -7.97
C PRO A 2 6.51 -23.01 -7.58
N LYS A 3 7.60 -23.25 -8.32
CA LYS A 3 8.91 -22.66 -8.01
C LYS A 3 8.88 -21.16 -8.31
N THR A 4 8.35 -20.75 -9.46
CA THR A 4 8.15 -19.33 -9.80
C THR A 4 7.27 -18.63 -8.76
N ALA A 5 6.14 -19.25 -8.36
CA ALA A 5 5.25 -18.67 -7.35
C ALA A 5 5.97 -18.44 -6.01
N ALA A 6 6.77 -19.41 -5.56
CA ALA A 6 7.56 -19.28 -4.34
C ALA A 6 8.65 -18.19 -4.45
N VAL A 7 9.24 -17.99 -5.63
CA VAL A 7 10.18 -16.88 -5.85
C VAL A 7 9.47 -15.53 -5.73
N ILE A 8 8.32 -15.37 -6.39
CA ILE A 8 7.53 -14.13 -6.33
C ILE A 8 7.13 -13.80 -4.89
N GLU A 9 6.69 -14.82 -4.12
CA GLU A 9 6.34 -14.63 -2.72
C GLU A 9 7.54 -14.17 -1.87
N ARG A 10 8.74 -14.72 -2.09
CA ARG A 10 9.95 -14.24 -1.41
C ARG A 10 10.31 -12.80 -1.79
N CYS A 11 10.20 -12.43 -3.06
CA CYS A 11 10.42 -11.05 -3.51
C CYS A 11 9.41 -10.09 -2.85
N HIS A 12 8.14 -10.50 -2.71
CA HIS A 12 7.11 -9.75 -1.99
C HIS A 12 7.48 -9.54 -0.51
N GLN A 13 7.90 -10.58 0.20
CA GLN A 13 8.33 -10.46 1.60
C GLN A 13 9.57 -9.57 1.75
N ALA A 14 10.53 -9.66 0.84
CA ALA A 14 11.71 -8.79 0.84
C ALA A 14 11.35 -7.32 0.62
N ALA A 15 10.44 -7.03 -0.32
CA ALA A 15 9.95 -5.68 -0.56
C ALA A 15 9.15 -5.11 0.64
N ILE A 16 8.38 -5.94 1.34
CA ILE A 16 7.72 -5.55 2.60
C ILE A 16 8.76 -5.17 3.65
N LYS A 17 9.81 -5.99 3.80
CA LYS A 17 10.90 -5.68 4.74
C LYS A 17 11.56 -4.35 4.41
N ASP A 18 11.89 -4.10 3.15
CA ASP A 18 12.50 -2.83 2.71
C ASP A 18 11.58 -1.62 3.03
N ALA A 19 10.27 -1.76 2.86
CA ALA A 19 9.31 -0.72 3.21
C ALA A 19 9.17 -0.51 4.73
N LEU A 20 9.22 -1.58 5.52
CA LEU A 20 9.21 -1.50 6.99
C LEU A 20 10.50 -0.85 7.52
N ASP A 21 11.65 -1.22 6.98
CA ASP A 21 12.94 -0.60 7.32
C ASP A 21 12.90 0.91 7.02
N PHE A 22 12.32 1.31 5.88
CA PHE A 22 12.09 2.72 5.55
C PHE A 22 11.20 3.42 6.59
N ILE A 23 10.09 2.79 6.99
CA ILE A 23 9.17 3.34 8.01
C ILE A 23 9.91 3.52 9.33
N GLU A 24 10.62 2.49 9.81
CA GLU A 24 11.39 2.56 11.06
C GLU A 24 12.41 3.70 11.06
N GLN A 25 13.12 3.89 9.95
CA GLN A 25 14.19 4.88 9.85
C GLN A 25 13.71 6.31 9.62
N LYS A 26 12.58 6.48 8.90
CA LYS A 26 12.19 7.79 8.36
C LYS A 26 10.85 8.31 8.87
N ALA A 27 10.00 7.45 9.43
CA ALA A 27 8.61 7.79 9.73
C ALA A 27 8.12 7.30 11.11
N LEU A 28 8.91 6.51 11.82
CA LEU A 28 8.54 5.94 13.11
C LEU A 28 9.10 6.77 14.27
N PHE A 29 8.19 7.43 14.98
CA PHE A 29 8.53 8.27 16.13
C PHE A 29 7.45 8.16 17.19
N THR A 30 7.72 8.72 18.36
CA THR A 30 6.71 8.96 19.40
C THR A 30 6.77 10.40 19.89
N ARG A 31 5.87 10.75 20.82
CA ARG A 31 5.74 12.10 21.37
C ARG A 31 5.82 12.09 22.90
N GLU A 32 6.52 13.06 23.44
CA GLU A 32 6.66 13.30 24.88
C GLU A 32 6.33 14.77 25.24
N GLY A 33 6.15 15.01 26.54
CA GLY A 33 5.79 16.32 27.11
C GLY A 33 4.28 16.59 27.08
N THR A 34 3.85 17.62 27.82
CA THR A 34 2.45 18.06 27.84
C THR A 34 1.97 18.32 26.41
N ASN A 35 0.82 17.75 26.03
CA ASN A 35 0.27 17.81 24.67
C ASN A 35 1.19 17.25 23.56
N GLY A 36 2.19 16.44 23.92
CA GLY A 36 3.11 15.78 22.98
C GLY A 36 3.96 16.77 22.17
N VAL A 37 4.38 17.88 22.78
CA VAL A 37 5.12 18.95 22.08
C VAL A 37 6.47 18.49 21.51
N ARG A 38 7.06 17.41 22.02
CA ARG A 38 8.36 16.91 21.58
C ARG A 38 8.20 15.58 20.84
N GLN A 39 8.67 15.52 19.59
CA GLN A 39 8.83 14.25 18.89
C GLN A 39 10.19 13.64 19.23
N VAL A 40 10.24 12.33 19.49
CA VAL A 40 11.47 11.63 19.89
C VAL A 40 11.63 10.32 19.14
N ASN A 41 12.90 9.90 18.99
CA ASN A 41 13.28 8.64 18.36
C ASN A 41 12.85 7.43 19.19
N VAL A 42 12.62 6.32 18.48
CA VAL A 42 12.25 5.04 19.07
C VAL A 42 13.16 3.93 18.54
N ARG A 43 13.13 2.77 19.19
CA ARG A 43 14.01 1.63 18.86
C ARG A 43 13.58 0.86 17.61
N GLY A 44 12.30 0.88 17.27
CA GLY A 44 11.72 0.09 16.18
C GLY A 44 10.23 -0.17 16.37
N LEU A 45 9.63 -0.88 15.43
CA LEU A 45 8.22 -1.29 15.45
C LEU A 45 8.06 -2.71 15.99
N VAL A 46 6.88 -2.98 16.54
CA VAL A 46 6.41 -4.33 16.82
C VAL A 46 5.22 -4.59 15.92
N ALA A 47 5.28 -5.64 15.10
CA ALA A 47 4.21 -5.97 14.18
C ALA A 47 4.11 -7.47 13.90
N THR A 48 2.97 -7.87 13.34
CA THR A 48 2.74 -9.23 12.82
C THR A 48 2.29 -9.15 11.37
N ALA A 49 2.90 -9.95 10.50
CA ALA A 49 2.60 -10.00 9.08
C ALA A 49 1.71 -11.20 8.75
N PHE A 50 0.61 -10.96 8.04
CA PHE A 50 -0.34 -11.97 7.58
C PHE A 50 -0.45 -11.91 6.05
N THR A 51 0.08 -12.92 5.37
CA THR A 51 0.07 -12.98 3.90
C THR A 51 -1.13 -13.77 3.38
N HIS A 52 -1.86 -13.16 2.46
CA HIS A 52 -3.01 -13.74 1.76
C HIS A 52 -2.73 -13.79 0.26
N ARG A 53 -3.50 -14.60 -0.49
CA ARG A 53 -3.27 -14.84 -1.93
C ARG A 53 -4.49 -14.54 -2.79
N ASP A 54 -5.61 -14.21 -2.19
CA ASP A 54 -6.89 -14.01 -2.83
C ASP A 54 -7.57 -12.73 -2.34
N SER A 55 -8.26 -12.08 -3.27
CA SER A 55 -9.11 -10.94 -2.96
C SER A 55 -10.45 -11.40 -2.38
N ARG A 56 -11.24 -10.47 -1.85
CA ARG A 56 -12.63 -10.73 -1.43
C ARG A 56 -13.52 -11.32 -2.53
N ALA A 57 -13.15 -11.15 -3.79
CA ALA A 57 -13.87 -11.70 -4.95
C ALA A 57 -13.30 -13.05 -5.44
N GLY A 58 -12.33 -13.62 -4.73
CA GLY A 58 -11.66 -14.88 -5.08
C GLY A 58 -10.65 -14.76 -6.23
N ASP A 59 -10.34 -13.54 -6.69
CA ASP A 59 -9.29 -13.33 -7.69
C ASP A 59 -7.89 -13.39 -7.06
N PRO A 60 -6.84 -13.84 -7.78
CA PRO A 60 -5.45 -13.81 -7.32
C PRO A 60 -5.03 -12.40 -6.90
N ASP A 61 -4.63 -12.25 -5.64
CA ASP A 61 -4.27 -10.97 -5.03
C ASP A 61 -3.28 -11.22 -3.88
N LEU A 62 -1.99 -11.36 -4.20
CA LEU A 62 -0.94 -11.55 -3.20
C LEU A 62 -0.74 -10.26 -2.41
N HIS A 63 -1.11 -10.27 -1.13
CA HIS A 63 -0.96 -9.11 -0.26
C HIS A 63 -0.63 -9.54 1.17
N THR A 64 0.00 -8.63 1.92
CA THR A 64 0.33 -8.86 3.32
C THR A 64 -0.21 -7.75 4.20
N HIS A 65 -0.99 -8.12 5.21
CA HIS A 65 -1.38 -7.22 6.29
C HIS A 65 -0.29 -7.22 7.35
N VAL A 66 0.40 -6.10 7.51
CA VAL A 66 1.32 -5.88 8.63
C VAL A 66 0.58 -5.14 9.74
N ALA A 67 0.12 -5.89 10.74
CA ALA A 67 -0.56 -5.34 11.91
C ALA A 67 0.48 -4.75 12.88
N VAL A 68 0.65 -3.43 12.85
CA VAL A 68 1.60 -2.70 13.70
C VAL A 68 0.96 -2.38 15.05
N ALA A 69 1.63 -2.74 16.14
CA ALA A 69 1.22 -2.35 17.49
C ALA A 69 1.34 -0.83 17.63
N ASN A 70 0.32 -0.18 18.21
CA ASN A 70 0.40 1.24 18.57
C ASN A 70 1.21 1.46 19.86
N LYS A 71 2.38 0.81 19.94
CA LYS A 71 3.32 0.86 21.04
C LYS A 71 4.75 0.79 20.49
N VAL A 72 5.56 1.75 20.88
CA VAL A 72 6.97 1.86 20.54
C VAL A 72 7.77 2.20 21.79
N GLN A 73 9.01 1.72 21.83
CA GLN A 73 9.91 2.00 22.94
C GLN A 73 10.85 3.14 22.58
N THR A 74 10.89 4.17 23.40
CA THR A 74 11.88 5.25 23.30
C THR A 74 13.29 4.71 23.56
N LEU A 75 14.31 5.50 23.20
CA LEU A 75 15.71 5.10 23.45
C LEU A 75 16.02 4.91 24.94
N ASP A 76 15.37 5.71 25.82
CA ASP A 76 15.43 5.61 27.29
C ASP A 76 14.49 4.54 27.89
N GLY A 77 13.79 3.76 27.06
CA GLY A 77 13.11 2.53 27.49
C GLY A 77 11.62 2.66 27.82
N LYS A 78 11.01 3.85 27.69
CA LYS A 78 9.58 4.07 27.93
C LYS A 78 8.74 3.55 26.77
N TRP A 79 7.59 2.97 27.09
CA TRP A 79 6.62 2.50 26.10
C TRP A 79 5.50 3.52 25.86
N LEU A 80 5.49 4.12 24.67
CA LEU A 80 4.57 5.17 24.27
C LEU A 80 3.83 4.80 22.98
N ALA A 81 2.81 5.58 22.63
CA ALA A 81 2.07 5.40 21.37
C ALA A 81 2.86 5.97 20.18
N VAL A 82 2.60 5.45 18.98
CA VAL A 82 3.23 5.96 17.75
C VAL A 82 2.72 7.36 17.43
N ASP A 83 3.60 8.25 16.93
CA ASP A 83 3.16 9.50 16.29
C ASP A 83 2.60 9.23 14.90
N GLY A 84 1.31 8.88 14.84
CA GLY A 84 0.64 8.51 13.60
C GLY A 84 0.68 9.60 12.52
N ARG A 85 0.84 10.89 12.88
CA ARG A 85 0.83 11.98 11.89
C ARG A 85 1.97 11.87 10.89
N LEU A 86 3.17 11.55 11.37
CA LEU A 86 4.33 11.42 10.50
C LEU A 86 4.27 10.13 9.68
N MET A 87 3.78 9.05 10.28
CA MET A 87 3.51 7.80 9.58
C MET A 87 2.51 7.98 8.44
N PHE A 88 1.39 8.70 8.67
CA PHE A 88 0.42 9.01 7.62
C PHE A 88 0.99 9.91 6.53
N LYS A 89 1.82 10.90 6.87
CA LYS A 89 2.51 11.73 5.88
C LYS A 89 3.46 10.91 5.00
N ALA A 90 4.07 9.86 5.54
CA ALA A 90 4.98 8.97 4.82
C ALA A 90 4.27 7.88 4.00
N LYS A 91 2.94 7.80 4.00
CA LYS A 91 2.17 6.72 3.33
C LYS A 91 2.58 6.51 1.88
N VAL A 92 2.66 7.59 1.09
CA VAL A 92 3.03 7.51 -0.33
C VAL A 92 4.48 7.05 -0.48
N SER A 93 5.41 7.64 0.27
CA SER A 93 6.82 7.24 0.21
C SER A 93 7.03 5.77 0.59
N ALA A 94 6.35 5.27 1.63
CA ALA A 94 6.42 3.86 2.01
C ALA A 94 5.85 2.94 0.92
N SER A 95 4.75 3.34 0.27
CA SER A 95 4.18 2.63 -0.88
C SER A 95 5.16 2.56 -2.06
N GLU A 96 5.82 3.68 -2.38
CA GLU A 96 6.78 3.73 -3.49
C GLU A 96 8.08 2.97 -3.17
N THR A 97 8.53 2.96 -1.90
CA THR A 97 9.64 2.11 -1.45
C THR A 97 9.30 0.64 -1.68
N TYR A 98 8.09 0.20 -1.31
CA TYR A 98 7.65 -1.17 -1.56
C TYR A 98 7.61 -1.49 -3.07
N ASN A 99 6.96 -0.65 -3.89
CA ASN A 99 6.82 -0.90 -5.33
C ASN A 99 8.18 -0.99 -6.01
N THR A 100 9.07 -0.04 -5.72
CA THR A 100 10.43 0.01 -6.28
C THR A 100 11.26 -1.20 -5.84
N ALA A 101 11.17 -1.58 -4.57
CA ALA A 101 11.85 -2.76 -4.04
C ALA A 101 11.33 -4.04 -4.70
N LEU A 102 10.01 -4.18 -4.84
CA LEU A 102 9.40 -5.36 -5.46
C LEU A 102 9.88 -5.53 -6.91
N GLU A 103 9.85 -4.47 -7.70
CA GLU A 103 10.36 -4.50 -9.08
C GLU A 103 11.82 -4.95 -9.11
N ARG A 104 12.68 -4.34 -8.28
CA ARG A 104 14.10 -4.70 -8.17
C ARG A 104 14.27 -6.19 -7.83
N HIS A 105 13.62 -6.67 -6.79
CA HIS A 105 13.71 -8.07 -6.35
C HIS A 105 13.23 -9.05 -7.43
N LEU A 106 12.17 -8.71 -8.17
CA LEU A 106 11.65 -9.56 -9.26
C LEU A 106 12.56 -9.54 -10.49
N VAL A 107 13.12 -8.39 -10.85
CA VAL A 107 14.11 -8.27 -11.93
C VAL A 107 15.34 -9.11 -11.61
N GLU A 108 15.89 -8.98 -10.41
CA GLU A 108 17.08 -9.72 -9.97
C GLU A 108 16.82 -11.24 -9.91
N ALA A 109 15.67 -11.67 -9.40
CA ALA A 109 15.40 -13.08 -9.16
C ALA A 109 14.84 -13.84 -10.38
N LEU A 110 14.11 -13.16 -11.27
CA LEU A 110 13.38 -13.79 -12.39
C LEU A 110 13.70 -13.18 -13.76
N GLY A 111 14.45 -12.07 -13.83
CA GLY A 111 14.78 -11.41 -15.09
C GLY A 111 13.57 -10.77 -15.80
N VAL A 112 12.47 -10.55 -15.08
CA VAL A 112 11.28 -9.88 -15.65
C VAL A 112 11.58 -8.42 -15.93
N ARG A 113 10.82 -7.81 -16.84
CA ARG A 113 10.89 -6.38 -17.13
C ARG A 113 9.58 -5.70 -16.75
N PHE A 114 9.65 -4.45 -16.33
CA PHE A 114 8.50 -3.62 -16.01
C PHE A 114 8.39 -2.44 -16.95
N ASP A 115 7.18 -2.14 -17.41
CA ASP A 115 6.90 -0.97 -18.23
C ASP A 115 5.65 -0.23 -17.72
N GLU A 116 5.57 1.05 -18.01
CA GLU A 116 4.43 1.88 -17.66
C GLU A 116 3.20 1.46 -18.47
N ARG A 117 2.07 1.24 -17.79
CA ARG A 117 0.78 1.16 -18.48
C ARG A 117 0.37 2.52 -19.00
N PRO A 118 -0.39 2.57 -20.11
CA PRO A 118 -1.06 3.80 -20.55
C PRO A 118 -1.82 4.43 -19.38
N ASN A 119 -1.47 5.67 -19.07
CA ASN A 119 -2.05 6.40 -17.95
C ASN A 119 -3.13 7.35 -18.47
N GLU A 120 -4.38 7.08 -18.10
CA GLU A 120 -5.52 7.93 -18.46
C GLU A 120 -5.50 9.29 -17.75
N ASP A 121 -4.72 9.45 -16.67
CA ASP A 121 -4.60 10.69 -15.91
C ASP A 121 -3.13 11.09 -15.71
N ALA A 122 -2.63 11.96 -16.59
CA ALA A 122 -1.23 12.44 -16.57
C ALA A 122 -0.79 13.11 -15.26
N ARG A 123 -1.72 13.46 -14.35
CA ARG A 123 -1.39 13.98 -13.02
C ARG A 123 -1.00 12.90 -12.01
N LYS A 124 -1.30 11.62 -12.31
CA LYS A 124 -0.97 10.48 -11.47
C LYS A 124 0.35 9.87 -11.91
N ARG A 125 1.07 9.26 -10.96
CA ARG A 125 2.21 8.40 -11.28
C ARG A 125 1.69 7.23 -12.14
N PRO A 126 2.36 6.91 -13.27
CA PRO A 126 2.00 5.76 -14.07
C PRO A 126 2.21 4.48 -13.26
N ILE A 127 1.31 3.52 -13.44
CA ILE A 127 1.45 2.19 -12.82
C ILE A 127 2.33 1.34 -13.74
N ARG A 128 3.35 0.72 -13.17
CA ARG A 128 4.23 -0.20 -13.90
C ARG A 128 3.78 -1.64 -13.72
N GLU A 129 3.86 -2.42 -14.80
CA GLU A 129 3.44 -3.82 -14.84
C GLU A 129 4.47 -4.68 -15.57
N ILE A 130 4.45 -5.99 -15.32
CA ILE A 130 5.36 -6.93 -15.96
C ILE A 130 5.08 -7.01 -17.47
N VAL A 131 6.12 -6.81 -18.28
CA VAL A 131 6.07 -6.97 -19.74
C VAL A 131 5.85 -8.43 -20.10
N GLY A 132 4.92 -8.67 -21.02
CA GLY A 132 4.58 -10.01 -21.51
C GLY A 132 3.41 -10.67 -20.77
N VAL A 133 2.86 -10.03 -19.73
CA VAL A 133 1.57 -10.43 -19.15
C VAL A 133 0.45 -9.76 -19.94
N ASP A 134 -0.48 -10.55 -20.47
CA ASP A 134 -1.64 -10.03 -21.20
C ASP A 134 -2.51 -9.17 -20.28
N ALA A 135 -2.79 -7.93 -20.70
CA ALA A 135 -3.63 -6.99 -19.97
C ALA A 135 -5.06 -7.52 -19.73
N GLN A 136 -5.56 -8.44 -20.58
CA GLN A 136 -6.86 -9.08 -20.39
C GLN A 136 -6.90 -9.94 -19.11
N LEU A 137 -5.76 -10.50 -18.68
CA LEU A 137 -5.69 -11.24 -17.42
C LEU A 137 -5.93 -10.31 -16.23
N ASN A 138 -5.34 -9.12 -16.25
CA ASN A 138 -5.56 -8.12 -15.20
C ASN A 138 -7.04 -7.74 -15.12
N THR A 139 -7.69 -7.48 -16.26
CA THR A 139 -9.13 -7.19 -16.30
C THR A 139 -9.97 -8.35 -15.75
N ARG A 140 -9.65 -9.58 -16.17
CA ARG A 140 -10.36 -10.80 -15.74
C ARG A 140 -10.27 -11.06 -14.24
N PHE A 141 -9.11 -10.78 -13.64
CA PHE A 141 -8.82 -11.01 -12.23
C PHE A 141 -8.92 -9.74 -11.36
N SER A 142 -9.69 -8.74 -11.82
CA SER A 142 -9.97 -7.51 -11.08
C SER A 142 -11.46 -7.31 -10.79
N LYS A 143 -12.21 -8.38 -10.48
CA LYS A 143 -13.67 -8.32 -10.28
C LYS A 143 -14.07 -7.37 -9.16
N ARG A 144 -13.28 -7.32 -8.08
CA ARG A 144 -13.52 -6.38 -6.97
C ARG A 144 -13.50 -4.93 -7.46
N ARG A 145 -12.57 -4.58 -8.35
CA ARG A 145 -12.47 -3.22 -8.92
C ARG A 145 -13.66 -2.91 -9.82
N ALA A 146 -14.08 -3.86 -10.66
CA ALA A 146 -15.28 -3.68 -11.48
C ALA A 146 -16.52 -3.37 -10.62
N SER A 147 -16.71 -4.13 -9.53
CA SER A 147 -17.80 -3.88 -8.58
C SER A 147 -17.69 -2.54 -7.85
N VAL A 148 -16.47 -2.08 -7.49
CA VAL A 148 -16.28 -0.72 -6.92
C VAL A 148 -16.72 0.34 -7.92
N GLU A 149 -16.25 0.26 -9.17
CA GLU A 149 -16.51 1.31 -10.16
C GLU A 149 -17.99 1.36 -10.56
N GLU A 150 -18.65 0.22 -10.66
CA GLU A 150 -20.10 0.15 -10.86
C GLU A 150 -20.86 0.83 -9.71
N ARG A 151 -20.57 0.42 -8.46
CA ARG A 151 -21.21 1.00 -7.28
C ARG A 151 -20.95 2.50 -7.15
N ARG A 152 -19.74 2.94 -7.50
CA ARG A 152 -19.36 4.36 -7.51
C ARG A 152 -20.18 5.16 -8.52
N LYS A 153 -20.43 4.62 -9.71
CA LYS A 153 -21.27 5.28 -10.73
C LYS A 153 -22.71 5.43 -10.25
N GLU A 154 -23.27 4.39 -9.64
CA GLU A 154 -24.63 4.44 -9.05
C GLU A 154 -24.73 5.53 -7.98
N LEU A 155 -23.77 5.57 -7.05
CA LEU A 155 -23.74 6.56 -5.97
C LEU A 155 -23.56 7.99 -6.50
N ALA A 156 -22.71 8.18 -7.51
CA ALA A 156 -22.52 9.48 -8.15
C ALA A 156 -23.80 9.96 -8.86
N ALA A 157 -24.51 9.06 -9.55
CA ALA A 157 -25.78 9.39 -10.20
C ALA A 157 -26.87 9.74 -9.17
N ALA A 158 -26.97 8.98 -8.09
CA ALA A 158 -27.88 9.28 -6.99
C ALA A 158 -27.57 10.64 -6.34
N PHE A 159 -26.30 10.92 -6.04
CA PHE A 159 -25.86 12.20 -5.50
C PHE A 159 -26.25 13.36 -6.43
N GLN A 160 -25.99 13.22 -7.74
CA GLN A 160 -26.32 14.24 -8.71
C GLN A 160 -27.84 14.47 -8.81
N SER A 161 -28.64 13.41 -8.76
CA SER A 161 -30.09 13.53 -8.73
C SER A 161 -30.60 14.26 -7.49
N THR A 162 -29.96 14.07 -6.33
CA THR A 162 -30.37 14.70 -5.06
C THR A 162 -29.87 16.14 -4.92
N HIS A 163 -28.66 16.44 -5.42
CA HIS A 163 -27.99 17.73 -5.18
C HIS A 163 -27.88 18.63 -6.42
N GLY A 164 -28.29 18.16 -7.60
CA GLY A 164 -28.25 18.94 -8.85
C GLY A 164 -26.83 19.20 -9.40
N ARG A 165 -25.80 18.60 -8.81
CA ARG A 165 -24.39 18.72 -9.22
C ARG A 165 -23.65 17.40 -8.99
N PRO A 166 -22.54 17.13 -9.71
CA PRO A 166 -21.70 15.97 -9.39
C PRO A 166 -21.04 16.09 -8.00
N PRO A 167 -20.67 14.96 -7.38
CA PRO A 167 -19.94 14.95 -6.12
C PRO A 167 -18.53 15.54 -6.28
N THR A 168 -18.07 16.25 -5.25
CA THR A 168 -16.67 16.69 -5.13
C THR A 168 -15.76 15.51 -4.76
N PRO A 169 -14.42 15.65 -4.86
CA PRO A 169 -13.50 14.58 -4.47
C PRO A 169 -13.70 14.08 -3.03
N VAL A 170 -14.02 14.97 -2.09
CA VAL A 170 -14.27 14.60 -0.68
C VAL A 170 -15.56 13.80 -0.53
N GLU A 171 -16.62 14.20 -1.23
CA GLU A 171 -17.92 13.51 -1.25
C GLU A 171 -17.87 12.17 -2.00
N THR A 172 -16.84 11.95 -2.82
CA THR A 172 -16.63 10.69 -3.56
C THR A 172 -15.86 9.63 -2.75
N ILE A 173 -15.23 10.02 -1.64
CA ILE A 173 -14.37 9.13 -0.81
C ILE A 173 -15.19 8.39 0.27
N GLN A 174 -16.44 8.80 0.53
CA GLN A 174 -17.35 8.14 1.50
C GLN A 174 -18.18 7.02 0.88
#